data_AF-A0AA86T2P9-F1
#
_entry.id   AF-A0AA86T2P9-F1
#
_cell.length_a   1.000
_cell.length_b   1.000
_cell.length_c   1.000
_cell.angle_alpha   90.00
_cell.angle_beta   90.00
_cell.angle_gamma   90.00
#
_symmetry.space_group_name_H-M   'P 1'
#
loop_
_entity.id
_entity.type
_entity.pdbx_description
1 polymer ?
#
loop_
_entity_poly.entity_id
_entity_poly.type
_entity_poly.pdbx_seq_one_letter_code
_entity_poly.pdbx_strand_id
1 'polypeptide(L)'
;MKKLLFVDDEQPVLDFLRLSLSSLATDWDMEFVPEAEAALRILTHGTVDVVVADIHLAGTSGIHLLQEVKKRSPQTVRIAFTGAMPQESARRALKIAHQVLPKPLTPAMLRASMARACALRDQVTGSALERLVAQIRQLPTLPSLYEELLGVLESPDSSAERVATVIAKDAGMAASILKVANSAYYNIRQPVANVTQAVAVLGIENVKSLVLGCQVYRQVKEPAASGSSIEEVWRHGFAVATQARAIASLEDAGGLGIESAFLAGLLHDVGRIVLQTNLPREYETVRRYTRERRVSLSAAELDVFGATHAQLSAHLLGLWGLRDTIVEAVAFHHEPALCPVKGFSILAAVHVADALDHERHPSRAHDSLLDQQYLAQAGLEALLPRWRAALAA
;
A
#
# COMPACT_ATOMS: atom_id res chain seq x y z
N MET A 1 -10.45 -6.70 -21.50
CA MET A 1 -11.15 -5.51 -20.99
C MET A 1 -11.40 -5.72 -19.51
N LYS A 2 -11.17 -4.72 -18.64
CA LYS A 2 -11.43 -4.87 -17.19
C LYS A 2 -12.92 -4.69 -16.90
N LYS A 3 -13.49 -5.53 -16.02
CA LYS A 3 -14.93 -5.52 -15.71
C LYS A 3 -15.24 -4.83 -14.38
N LEU A 4 -15.95 -3.71 -14.44
CA LEU A 4 -16.29 -2.87 -13.29
C LEU A 4 -17.79 -2.94 -13.03
N LEU A 5 -18.17 -3.03 -11.76
CA LEU A 5 -19.56 -3.08 -11.32
C LEU A 5 -19.86 -1.95 -10.33
N PHE A 6 -20.79 -1.08 -10.69
CA PHE A 6 -21.26 0.03 -9.86
C PHE A 6 -22.63 -0.29 -9.27
N VAL A 7 -22.79 -0.07 -7.97
CA VAL A 7 -24.02 -0.36 -7.22
C VAL A 7 -24.43 0.84 -6.37
N ASP A 8 -25.55 1.46 -6.72
CA ASP A 8 -26.14 2.62 -6.02
C ASP A 8 -27.65 2.61 -6.27
N ASP A 9 -28.48 2.71 -5.23
CA ASP A 9 -29.94 2.73 -5.36
C ASP A 9 -30.48 4.07 -5.88
N GLU A 10 -29.66 5.12 -5.90
CA GLU A 10 -29.96 6.41 -6.51
C GLU A 10 -29.65 6.40 -8.02
N GLN A 11 -30.69 6.23 -8.85
CA GLN A 11 -30.55 6.29 -10.32
C GLN A 11 -29.79 7.53 -10.84
N PRO A 12 -30.00 8.75 -10.29
CA PRO A 12 -29.22 9.92 -10.71
C PRO A 12 -27.72 9.78 -10.49
N VAL A 13 -27.29 9.05 -9.45
CA VAL A 13 -25.87 8.76 -9.18
C VAL A 13 -25.32 7.81 -10.23
N LEU A 14 -26.03 6.72 -10.54
CA LEU A 14 -25.61 5.78 -11.59
C LEU A 14 -25.48 6.46 -12.96
N ASP A 15 -26.43 7.33 -13.30
CA ASP A 15 -26.40 8.07 -14.57
C ASP A 15 -25.23 9.07 -14.61
N PHE A 16 -24.97 9.77 -13.51
CA PHE A 16 -23.80 10.63 -13.36
C PHE A 16 -22.50 9.85 -13.53
N LEU A 17 -22.37 8.68 -12.90
CA LEU A 17 -21.18 7.83 -13.01
C LEU A 17 -20.99 7.34 -14.45
N ARG A 18 -22.07 6.88 -15.10
CA ARG A 18 -22.03 6.42 -16.49
C ARG A 18 -21.56 7.52 -17.45
N LEU A 19 -22.07 8.74 -17.29
CA LEU A 19 -21.66 9.90 -18.09
C LEU A 19 -20.20 10.29 -17.80
N SER A 20 -19.83 10.37 -16.52
CA SER A 20 -18.50 10.80 -16.06
C SER A 20 -17.37 9.86 -16.46
N LEU A 21 -17.68 8.59 -16.69
CA LEU A 21 -16.73 7.53 -17.04
C LEU A 21 -16.83 7.12 -18.51
N SER A 22 -17.70 7.73 -19.30
CA SER A 22 -17.92 7.39 -20.72
C SER A 22 -16.62 7.42 -21.55
N SER A 23 -15.69 8.31 -21.23
CA SER A 23 -14.38 8.41 -21.91
C SER A 23 -13.45 7.20 -21.66
N LEU A 24 -13.79 6.32 -20.72
CA LEU A 24 -13.01 5.13 -20.35
C LEU A 24 -13.68 3.83 -20.81
N ALA A 25 -14.85 3.94 -21.47
CA ALA A 25 -15.58 2.78 -21.98
C ALA A 25 -14.80 1.99 -23.05
N THR A 26 -13.72 2.57 -23.59
CA THR A 26 -12.79 1.89 -24.49
C THR A 26 -11.86 0.91 -23.77
N ASP A 27 -11.58 1.16 -22.48
CA ASP A 27 -10.63 0.35 -21.69
C ASP A 27 -11.36 -0.61 -20.75
N TRP A 28 -12.56 -0.23 -20.30
CA TRP A 28 -13.32 -0.91 -19.26
C TRP A 28 -14.75 -1.26 -19.66
N ASP A 29 -15.14 -2.48 -19.34
CA ASP A 29 -16.51 -2.98 -19.40
C ASP A 29 -17.22 -2.62 -18.08
N MET A 30 -18.21 -1.74 -18.12
CA MET A 30 -18.84 -1.16 -16.93
C MET A 30 -20.32 -1.51 -16.86
N GLU A 31 -20.72 -2.16 -15.77
CA GLU A 31 -22.11 -2.43 -15.44
C GLU A 31 -22.56 -1.55 -14.26
N PHE A 32 -23.80 -1.07 -14.32
CA PHE A 32 -24.41 -0.19 -13.32
C PHE A 32 -25.75 -0.79 -12.90
N VAL A 33 -25.91 -1.10 -11.62
CA VAL A 33 -27.12 -1.75 -11.10
C VAL A 33 -27.64 -1.04 -9.84
N PRO A 34 -28.96 -0.95 -9.65
CA PRO A 34 -29.54 -0.23 -8.51
C PRO A 34 -29.59 -1.06 -7.21
N GLU A 35 -29.41 -2.38 -7.30
CA GLU A 35 -29.68 -3.30 -6.19
C GLU A 35 -28.52 -4.28 -5.96
N ALA A 36 -28.29 -4.62 -4.69
CA ALA A 36 -27.25 -5.57 -4.29
C ALA A 36 -27.47 -6.98 -4.87
N GLU A 37 -28.73 -7.41 -4.97
CA GLU A 37 -29.11 -8.72 -5.50
C GLU A 37 -28.77 -8.83 -6.99
N ALA A 38 -28.94 -7.75 -7.76
CA ALA A 38 -28.51 -7.69 -9.16
C ALA A 38 -26.99 -7.82 -9.28
N ALA A 39 -26.25 -7.13 -8.42
CA ALA A 39 -24.80 -7.23 -8.36
C ALA A 39 -24.31 -8.65 -8.05
N LEU A 40 -24.95 -9.34 -7.09
CA LEU A 40 -24.62 -10.72 -6.72
C LEU A 40 -24.91 -11.72 -7.85
N ARG A 41 -25.94 -11.50 -8.68
CA ARG A 41 -26.19 -12.33 -9.86
C ARG A 41 -25.07 -12.18 -10.89
N ILE A 42 -24.62 -10.96 -11.17
CA ILE A 42 -23.50 -10.68 -12.10
C ILE A 42 -22.23 -11.40 -11.61
N LEU A 43 -21.92 -11.30 -10.32
CA LEU A 43 -20.78 -11.98 -9.69
C LEU A 43 -20.87 -13.52 -9.73
N THR A 44 -22.07 -14.08 -9.89
CA THR A 44 -22.27 -15.53 -10.00
C THR A 44 -21.99 -16.04 -11.42
N HIS A 45 -22.11 -15.18 -12.44
CA HIS A 45 -22.06 -15.59 -13.86
C HIS A 45 -20.81 -15.07 -14.59
N GLY A 46 -19.90 -14.39 -13.88
CA GLY A 46 -18.66 -13.91 -14.46
C GLY A 46 -17.68 -13.36 -13.43
N THR A 47 -16.51 -12.95 -13.89
CA THR A 47 -15.49 -12.30 -13.07
C THR A 47 -15.67 -10.79 -13.11
N VAL A 48 -15.73 -10.17 -11.94
CA VAL A 48 -15.70 -8.71 -11.79
C VAL A 48 -14.38 -8.32 -11.14
N ASP A 49 -13.73 -7.32 -11.73
CA ASP A 49 -12.42 -6.83 -11.33
C ASP A 49 -12.52 -5.85 -10.17
N VAL A 50 -13.48 -4.93 -10.26
CA VAL A 50 -13.74 -3.90 -9.25
C VAL A 50 -15.23 -3.79 -9.01
N VAL A 51 -15.64 -3.87 -7.74
CA VAL A 51 -16.99 -3.55 -7.30
C VAL A 51 -16.91 -2.23 -6.54
N VAL A 52 -17.70 -1.27 -7.00
CA VAL A 52 -17.83 0.07 -6.43
C VAL A 52 -19.27 0.18 -5.93
N ALA A 53 -19.48 0.19 -4.60
CA ALA A 53 -20.82 0.12 -4.02
C ALA A 53 -21.07 1.23 -3.00
N ASP A 54 -22.29 1.78 -3.00
CA ASP A 54 -22.78 2.57 -1.88
C ASP A 54 -22.86 1.66 -0.68
N ILE A 55 -22.48 2.17 0.49
CA ILE A 55 -22.66 1.49 1.76
C ILE A 55 -24.15 1.43 2.18
N HIS A 56 -24.94 2.39 1.74
CA HIS A 56 -26.36 2.53 2.01
C HIS A 56 -27.09 2.17 0.71
N LEU A 57 -27.74 1.02 0.69
CA LEU A 57 -28.58 0.59 -0.41
C LEU A 57 -29.93 0.20 0.17
N ALA A 58 -31.01 0.44 -0.57
CA ALA A 58 -32.34 -0.05 -0.26
C ALA A 58 -32.35 -1.59 -0.13
N GLY A 59 -32.98 -2.10 0.92
CA GLY A 59 -33.15 -3.55 1.17
C GLY A 59 -31.96 -4.21 1.86
N THR A 60 -30.79 -4.26 1.20
CA THR A 60 -29.57 -4.94 1.71
C THR A 60 -28.44 -3.93 1.84
N SER A 61 -27.83 -3.76 3.03
CA SER A 61 -26.70 -2.84 3.19
C SER A 61 -25.57 -3.16 2.22
N GLY A 62 -25.00 -2.15 1.55
CA GLY A 62 -23.84 -2.36 0.68
C GLY A 62 -22.62 -2.94 1.40
N ILE A 63 -22.53 -2.78 2.73
CA ILE A 63 -21.55 -3.49 3.56
C ILE A 63 -21.74 -5.01 3.42
N HIS A 64 -22.97 -5.51 3.43
CA HIS A 64 -23.28 -6.93 3.23
C HIS A 64 -22.94 -7.38 1.82
N LEU A 65 -23.25 -6.58 0.79
CA LEU A 65 -22.81 -6.85 -0.58
C LEU A 65 -21.29 -7.03 -0.65
N LEU A 66 -20.51 -6.09 -0.11
CA LEU A 66 -19.05 -6.16 -0.12
C LEU A 66 -18.51 -7.35 0.71
N GLN A 67 -19.22 -7.78 1.76
CA GLN A 67 -18.90 -9.01 2.49
C GLN A 67 -19.09 -10.25 1.62
N GLU A 68 -20.20 -10.32 0.89
CA GLU A 68 -20.48 -11.42 -0.03
C GLU A 68 -19.49 -11.46 -1.20
N VAL A 69 -19.15 -10.30 -1.77
CA VAL A 69 -18.05 -10.17 -2.76
C VAL A 69 -16.77 -10.74 -2.19
N LYS A 70 -16.39 -10.37 -0.97
CA LYS A 70 -15.17 -10.89 -0.33
C LYS A 70 -15.20 -12.42 -0.20
N LYS A 71 -16.34 -13.02 0.14
CA LYS A 71 -16.46 -14.48 0.31
C LYS A 71 -16.40 -15.21 -1.03
N ARG A 72 -17.12 -14.72 -2.05
CA ARG A 72 -17.30 -15.40 -3.34
C ARG A 72 -16.16 -15.13 -4.32
N SER A 73 -15.62 -13.92 -4.30
CA SER A 73 -14.59 -13.44 -5.22
C SER A 73 -13.60 -12.55 -4.45
N PRO A 74 -12.77 -13.14 -3.56
CA PRO A 74 -11.86 -12.37 -2.71
C PRO A 74 -10.89 -11.48 -3.49
N GLN A 75 -10.52 -11.87 -4.70
CA GLN A 75 -9.68 -11.12 -5.64
C GLN A 75 -10.32 -9.83 -6.18
N THR A 76 -11.66 -9.72 -6.15
CA THR A 76 -12.37 -8.53 -6.64
C THR A 76 -12.08 -7.34 -5.74
N VAL A 77 -11.60 -6.25 -6.33
CA VAL A 77 -11.32 -5.02 -5.60
C VAL A 77 -12.62 -4.40 -5.14
N ARG A 78 -12.81 -4.30 -3.83
CA ARG A 78 -13.97 -3.71 -3.19
C ARG A 78 -13.70 -2.24 -2.86
N ILE A 79 -14.43 -1.33 -3.48
CA ILE A 79 -14.43 0.11 -3.18
C ILE A 79 -15.81 0.44 -2.62
N ALA A 80 -15.84 1.01 -1.43
CA ALA A 80 -17.05 1.60 -0.87
C ALA A 80 -17.05 3.09 -1.20
N PHE A 81 -18.20 3.66 -1.50
CA PHE A 81 -18.37 5.11 -1.46
C PHE A 81 -19.47 5.49 -0.48
N THR A 82 -19.37 6.68 0.10
CA THR A 82 -20.15 7.02 1.27
C THR A 82 -20.42 8.51 1.45
N GLY A 83 -21.65 8.86 1.86
CA GLY A 83 -22.02 10.20 2.33
C GLY A 83 -21.67 10.45 3.79
N ALA A 84 -22.44 11.33 4.45
CA ALA A 84 -22.27 11.58 5.89
C ALA A 84 -22.59 10.31 6.69
N MET A 85 -21.60 9.78 7.41
CA MET A 85 -21.67 8.47 8.06
C MET A 85 -21.74 8.54 9.59
N PRO A 86 -22.55 7.67 10.21
CA PRO A 86 -22.32 7.23 11.59
C PRO A 86 -20.98 6.45 11.70
N GLN A 87 -20.24 6.67 12.79
CA GLN A 87 -18.89 6.11 13.00
C GLN A 87 -18.81 4.58 12.88
N GLU A 88 -19.85 3.87 13.30
CA GLU A 88 -19.85 2.40 13.34
C GLU A 88 -19.87 1.77 11.95
N SER A 89 -20.70 2.31 11.05
CA SER A 89 -20.81 1.84 9.67
C SER A 89 -19.53 2.10 8.88
N ALA A 90 -18.84 3.22 9.15
CA ALA A 90 -17.55 3.53 8.55
C ALA A 90 -16.45 2.55 9.01
N ARG A 91 -16.39 2.24 10.30
CA ARG A 91 -15.46 1.21 10.83
C ARG A 91 -15.70 -0.17 10.21
N ARG A 92 -16.97 -0.53 9.96
CA ARG A 92 -17.30 -1.79 9.28
C ARG A 92 -16.86 -1.77 7.82
N ALA A 93 -17.12 -0.68 7.09
CA ALA A 93 -16.68 -0.52 5.69
C ALA A 93 -15.15 -0.62 5.57
N LEU A 94 -14.39 0.04 6.45
CA LEU A 94 -12.91 -0.04 6.51
C LEU A 94 -12.38 -1.46 6.71
N LYS A 95 -13.15 -2.34 7.34
CA LYS A 95 -12.76 -3.76 7.50
C LYS A 95 -12.97 -4.57 6.24
N ILE A 96 -13.82 -4.15 5.31
CA ILE A 96 -14.28 -4.99 4.19
C ILE A 96 -13.79 -4.48 2.84
N ALA A 97 -13.86 -3.16 2.64
CA ALA A 97 -13.40 -2.48 1.44
C ALA A 97 -11.88 -2.29 1.47
N HIS A 98 -11.26 -2.27 0.29
CA HIS A 98 -9.87 -1.87 0.13
C HIS A 98 -9.75 -0.35 0.22
N GLN A 99 -10.72 0.38 -0.34
CA GLN A 99 -10.82 1.84 -0.31
C GLN A 99 -12.23 2.29 0.06
N VAL A 100 -12.30 3.43 0.74
CA VAL A 100 -13.55 4.12 1.05
C VAL A 100 -13.46 5.54 0.50
N LEU A 101 -14.35 5.90 -0.43
CA LEU A 101 -14.38 7.18 -1.14
C LEU A 101 -15.56 8.06 -0.69
N PRO A 102 -15.41 9.39 -0.60
CA PRO A 102 -16.50 10.27 -0.14
C PRO A 102 -17.51 10.58 -1.26
N LYS A 103 -18.77 10.80 -0.90
CA LYS A 103 -19.79 11.49 -1.70
C LYS A 103 -19.70 13.01 -1.41
N PRO A 104 -19.77 13.89 -2.43
CA PRO A 104 -19.93 13.56 -3.85
C PRO A 104 -18.63 13.01 -4.46
N LEU A 105 -18.77 11.94 -5.25
CA LEU A 105 -17.65 11.37 -5.99
C LEU A 105 -17.25 12.32 -7.12
N THR A 106 -15.97 12.69 -7.21
CA THR A 106 -15.47 13.38 -8.39
C THR A 106 -15.00 12.37 -9.43
N PRO A 107 -15.19 12.63 -10.74
CA PRO A 107 -14.73 11.73 -11.80
C PRO A 107 -13.21 11.48 -11.73
N ALA A 108 -12.44 12.49 -11.32
CA ALA A 108 -10.98 12.37 -11.16
C ALA A 108 -10.59 11.37 -10.05
N MET A 109 -11.24 11.42 -8.89
CA MET A 109 -10.98 10.49 -7.78
C MET A 109 -11.29 9.05 -8.17
N LEU A 110 -12.43 8.85 -8.83
CA LEU A 110 -12.87 7.54 -9.26
C LEU A 110 -11.90 6.97 -10.30
N ARG A 111 -11.54 7.78 -11.31
CA ARG A 111 -10.53 7.41 -12.31
C ARG A 111 -9.21 7.00 -11.68
N ALA A 112 -8.68 7.81 -10.77
CA ALA A 112 -7.42 7.53 -10.11
C ALA A 112 -7.49 6.23 -9.27
N SER A 113 -8.58 6.03 -8.52
CA SER A 113 -8.79 4.83 -7.70
C SER A 113 -8.88 3.55 -8.55
N MET A 114 -9.65 3.59 -9.65
CA MET A 114 -9.83 2.45 -10.54
C MET A 114 -8.60 2.17 -11.39
N ALA A 115 -7.93 3.21 -11.91
CA ALA A 115 -6.69 3.07 -12.65
C ALA A 115 -5.62 2.40 -11.78
N ARG A 116 -5.44 2.84 -10.52
CA ARG A 116 -4.56 2.17 -9.56
C ARG A 116 -4.96 0.71 -9.33
N ALA A 117 -6.23 0.47 -9.02
CA ALA A 117 -6.74 -0.88 -8.73
C ALA A 117 -6.53 -1.86 -9.90
N CYS A 118 -6.63 -1.38 -11.15
CA CYS A 118 -6.47 -2.20 -12.34
C CYS A 118 -5.00 -2.34 -12.76
N ALA A 119 -4.27 -1.23 -12.90
CA ALA A 119 -2.89 -1.22 -13.42
C ALA A 119 -1.94 -2.03 -12.53
N LEU A 120 -2.12 -1.96 -11.21
CA LEU A 120 -1.29 -2.71 -10.29
C LEU A 120 -1.63 -4.20 -10.25
N ARG A 121 -2.88 -4.57 -10.60
CA ARG A 121 -3.27 -5.98 -10.69
C ARG A 121 -2.62 -6.64 -11.90
N ASP A 122 -2.40 -5.90 -12.98
CA ASP A 122 -1.71 -6.40 -14.17
C ASP A 122 -0.23 -6.69 -13.93
N GLN A 123 0.38 -6.07 -12.92
CA GLN A 123 1.78 -6.31 -12.53
C GLN A 123 1.96 -7.53 -11.64
N VAL A 124 0.92 -7.93 -10.90
CA VAL A 124 0.92 -9.11 -10.04
C VAL A 124 0.17 -10.22 -10.77
N THR A 125 0.83 -10.87 -11.73
CA THR A 125 0.19 -11.91 -12.54
C THR A 125 0.12 -13.24 -11.78
N GLY A 126 -1.08 -13.77 -11.61
CA GLY A 126 -1.28 -15.10 -11.04
C GLY A 126 -2.41 -15.17 -10.03
N SER A 127 -3.38 -16.03 -10.30
CA SER A 127 -4.61 -16.14 -9.49
C SER A 127 -4.38 -16.37 -7.99
N ALA A 128 -3.24 -16.94 -7.58
CA ALA A 128 -2.91 -17.15 -6.18
C ALA A 128 -2.41 -15.86 -5.50
N LEU A 129 -1.52 -15.12 -6.15
CA LEU A 129 -0.92 -13.91 -5.58
C LEU A 129 -1.91 -12.73 -5.60
N GLU A 130 -2.70 -12.61 -6.67
CA GLU A 130 -3.83 -11.67 -6.73
C GLU A 130 -4.84 -11.91 -5.59
N ARG A 131 -5.19 -13.18 -5.35
CA ARG A 131 -6.07 -13.56 -4.22
C ARG A 131 -5.42 -13.26 -2.89
N LEU A 132 -4.12 -13.47 -2.74
CA LEU A 132 -3.40 -13.18 -1.50
C LEU A 132 -3.46 -11.68 -1.20
N VAL A 133 -3.06 -10.82 -2.15
CA VAL A 133 -3.04 -9.36 -1.92
C VAL A 133 -4.42 -8.81 -1.58
N ALA A 134 -5.45 -9.24 -2.31
CA ALA A 134 -6.82 -8.79 -2.06
C ALA A 134 -7.40 -9.28 -0.72
N GLN A 135 -6.72 -10.21 -0.03
CA GLN A 135 -7.09 -10.66 1.32
C GLN A 135 -6.29 -9.98 2.43
N ILE A 136 -5.16 -9.34 2.11
CA ILE A 136 -4.32 -8.63 3.08
C ILE A 136 -5.02 -7.34 3.50
N ARG A 137 -5.43 -7.31 4.77
CA ARG A 137 -6.10 -6.16 5.37
C ARG A 137 -5.18 -5.28 6.18
N GLN A 138 -4.19 -5.92 6.79
CA GLN A 138 -3.18 -5.36 7.65
C GLN A 138 -1.90 -6.14 7.43
N LEU A 139 -0.79 -5.49 7.70
CA LEU A 139 0.52 -6.13 7.68
C LEU A 139 0.86 -6.64 9.08
N PRO A 140 1.80 -7.60 9.19
CA PRO A 140 2.39 -7.92 10.48
C PRO A 140 2.98 -6.66 11.12
N THR A 141 3.10 -6.67 12.44
CA THR A 141 3.74 -5.61 13.23
C THR A 141 4.82 -6.23 14.11
N LEU A 142 5.90 -5.50 14.37
CA LEU A 142 6.93 -5.93 15.29
C LEU A 142 6.37 -6.03 16.72
N PRO A 143 6.50 -7.19 17.40
CA PRO A 143 6.00 -7.34 18.77
C PRO A 143 6.59 -6.29 19.73
N SER A 144 7.88 -5.98 19.61
CA SER A 144 8.58 -4.99 20.44
C SER A 144 8.04 -3.57 20.24
N LEU A 145 7.84 -3.13 18.99
CA LEU A 145 7.28 -1.81 18.69
C LEU A 145 5.81 -1.71 19.10
N TYR A 146 5.07 -2.81 19.00
CA TYR A 146 3.70 -2.88 19.48
C TYR A 146 3.62 -2.73 21.02
N GLU A 147 4.52 -3.37 21.76
CA GLU A 147 4.62 -3.23 23.21
C GLU A 147 5.07 -1.83 23.64
N GLU A 148 6.05 -1.25 22.93
CA GLU A 148 6.45 0.16 23.09
C GLU A 148 5.24 1.08 22.89
N LEU A 149 4.44 0.86 21.84
CA LEU A 149 3.27 1.66 21.54
C LEU A 149 2.19 1.54 22.63
N LEU A 150 1.92 0.33 23.14
CA LEU A 150 1.00 0.15 24.26
C LEU A 150 1.46 0.91 25.50
N GLY A 151 2.75 0.85 25.83
CA GLY A 151 3.32 1.63 26.94
C GLY A 151 3.13 3.14 26.76
N VAL A 152 3.29 3.65 25.53
CA VAL A 152 3.05 5.07 25.22
C VAL A 152 1.56 5.42 25.29
N LEU A 153 0.66 4.54 24.86
CA LEU A 153 -0.80 4.75 24.87
C LEU A 153 -1.43 4.64 26.27
N GLU A 154 -0.76 3.98 27.22
CA GLU A 154 -1.21 3.84 28.61
C GLU A 154 -0.55 4.87 29.55
N SER A 155 0.46 5.61 29.06
CA SER A 155 1.13 6.66 29.82
C SER A 155 0.22 7.87 30.05
N PRO A 156 0.20 8.46 31.25
CA PRO A 156 -0.54 9.70 31.51
C PRO A 156 0.01 10.90 30.70
N ASP A 157 1.28 10.83 30.28
CA ASP A 157 1.95 11.84 29.44
C ASP A 157 1.91 11.45 27.95
N SER A 158 0.90 10.68 27.53
CA SER A 158 0.74 10.29 26.13
C SER A 158 0.45 11.50 25.26
N SER A 159 1.18 11.63 24.15
CA SER A 159 0.98 12.70 23.17
C SER A 159 0.90 12.13 21.76
N ALA A 160 0.21 12.85 20.87
CA ALA A 160 0.08 12.47 19.47
C ALA A 160 1.46 12.29 18.79
N GLU A 161 2.44 13.12 19.16
CA GLU A 161 3.79 13.07 18.65
C GLU A 161 4.56 11.82 19.12
N ARG A 162 4.46 11.47 20.41
CA ARG A 162 5.07 10.24 20.94
C ARG A 162 4.46 9.00 20.29
N VAL A 163 3.14 8.96 20.17
CA VAL A 163 2.40 7.88 19.51
C VAL A 163 2.83 7.75 18.04
N ALA A 164 2.88 8.87 17.31
CA ALA A 164 3.31 8.90 15.91
C ALA A 164 4.76 8.43 15.74
N THR A 165 5.65 8.78 16.67
CA THR A 165 7.06 8.37 16.65
C THR A 165 7.22 6.86 16.71
N VAL A 166 6.45 6.17 17.56
CA VAL A 166 6.51 4.70 17.62
C VAL A 166 5.90 4.07 16.38
N ILE A 167 4.74 4.57 15.93
CA ILE A 167 4.06 4.04 14.74
C ILE A 167 4.92 4.21 13.48
N ALA A 168 5.64 5.31 13.34
CA ALA A 168 6.50 5.58 12.18
C ALA A 168 7.70 4.63 12.06
N LYS A 169 8.04 3.89 13.12
CA LYS A 169 9.09 2.85 13.10
C LYS A 169 8.59 1.51 12.52
N ASP A 170 7.28 1.30 12.44
CA ASP A 170 6.68 0.05 12.00
C ASP A 170 5.91 0.23 10.69
N ALA A 171 6.36 -0.42 9.63
CA ALA A 171 5.73 -0.36 8.31
C ALA A 171 4.25 -0.76 8.34
N GLY A 172 3.88 -1.77 9.13
CA GLY A 172 2.52 -2.28 9.19
C GLY A 172 1.57 -1.34 9.94
N MET A 173 2.01 -0.79 11.07
CA MET A 173 1.26 0.22 11.80
C MET A 173 1.14 1.51 10.99
N ALA A 174 2.24 2.03 10.43
CA ALA A 174 2.24 3.24 9.62
C ALA A 174 1.27 3.15 8.44
N ALA A 175 1.35 2.06 7.65
CA ALA A 175 0.48 1.89 6.50
C ALA A 175 -0.99 1.68 6.89
N SER A 176 -1.27 0.98 8.00
CA SER A 176 -2.64 0.82 8.51
C SER A 176 -3.25 2.14 8.97
N ILE A 177 -2.48 2.96 9.69
CA ILE A 177 -2.91 4.26 10.19
C ILE A 177 -3.14 5.24 9.04
N LEU A 178 -2.24 5.28 8.06
CA LEU A 178 -2.39 6.12 6.87
C LEU A 178 -3.59 5.72 6.02
N LYS A 179 -3.83 4.42 5.84
CA LYS A 179 -5.01 3.91 5.12
C LYS A 179 -6.31 4.40 5.76
N VAL A 180 -6.39 4.34 7.09
CA VAL A 180 -7.60 4.77 7.82
C VAL A 180 -7.74 6.29 7.79
N ALA A 181 -6.65 7.03 8.01
CA ALA A 181 -6.66 8.50 7.96
C ALA A 181 -7.08 9.01 6.58
N ASN A 182 -6.58 8.41 5.49
CA ASN A 182 -6.94 8.79 4.12
C ASN A 182 -8.30 8.27 3.63
N SER A 183 -9.05 7.57 4.48
CA SER A 183 -10.39 7.13 4.12
C SER A 183 -11.39 8.27 4.13
N ALA A 184 -12.42 8.17 3.29
CA ALA A 184 -13.53 9.13 3.22
C ALA A 184 -14.17 9.45 4.58
N TYR A 185 -14.07 8.53 5.54
CA TYR A 185 -14.65 8.68 6.86
C TYR A 185 -14.14 9.94 7.60
N TYR A 186 -12.88 10.31 7.42
CA TYR A 186 -12.31 11.50 8.07
C TYR A 186 -12.50 12.79 7.24
N ASN A 187 -13.16 12.70 6.08
CA ASN A 187 -13.55 13.83 5.21
C ASN A 187 -12.44 14.89 5.01
N ILE A 188 -11.23 14.42 4.74
CA ILE A 188 -10.05 15.30 4.67
C ILE A 188 -9.95 15.91 3.28
N ARG A 189 -9.81 17.24 3.20
CA ARG A 189 -9.69 17.96 1.92
C ARG A 189 -8.38 17.68 1.17
N GLN A 190 -7.33 17.29 1.90
CA GLN A 190 -6.03 16.92 1.35
C GLN A 190 -5.60 15.58 1.95
N PRO A 191 -5.07 14.63 1.15
CA PRO A 191 -4.57 13.37 1.68
C PRO A 191 -3.49 13.59 2.75
N VAL A 192 -3.61 12.86 3.86
CA VAL A 192 -2.63 12.81 4.93
C VAL A 192 -1.36 12.17 4.42
N ALA A 193 -0.25 12.88 4.58
CA ALA A 193 1.03 12.53 3.99
C ALA A 193 1.99 11.83 4.95
N ASN A 194 1.77 11.90 6.26
CA ASN A 194 2.64 11.30 7.27
C ASN A 194 1.88 10.82 8.51
N VAL A 195 2.55 10.01 9.31
CA VAL A 195 1.97 9.38 10.51
C VAL A 195 1.58 10.42 11.56
N THR A 196 2.35 11.50 11.74
CA THR A 196 2.04 12.54 12.74
C THR A 196 0.72 13.24 12.42
N GLN A 197 0.51 13.65 11.17
CA GLN A 197 -0.75 14.19 10.68
C GLN A 197 -1.88 13.16 10.81
N ALA A 198 -1.62 11.88 10.53
CA ALA A 198 -2.60 10.82 10.68
C ALA A 198 -3.05 10.70 12.14
N VAL A 199 -2.12 10.60 13.08
CA VAL A 199 -2.44 10.53 14.52
C VAL A 199 -3.19 11.78 14.99
N ALA A 200 -2.84 12.97 14.48
CA ALA A 200 -3.54 14.21 14.80
C ALA A 200 -5.00 14.21 14.31
N VAL A 201 -5.25 13.71 13.09
CA VAL A 201 -6.62 13.63 12.52
C VAL A 201 -7.44 12.53 13.20
N LEU A 202 -6.84 11.36 13.44
CA LEU A 202 -7.52 10.23 14.04
C LEU A 202 -7.80 10.47 15.53
N GLY A 203 -6.86 11.10 16.24
CA GLY A 203 -6.84 11.17 17.70
C GLY A 203 -6.34 9.87 18.35
N ILE A 204 -5.74 9.99 19.53
CA ILE A 204 -5.07 8.90 20.25
C ILE A 204 -6.02 7.72 20.52
N GLU A 205 -7.27 7.96 20.92
CA GLU A 205 -8.25 6.90 21.23
C GLU A 205 -8.61 6.04 20.01
N ASN A 206 -8.73 6.66 18.83
CA ASN A 206 -8.99 5.92 17.60
C ASN A 206 -7.75 5.13 17.18
N VAL A 207 -6.55 5.71 17.32
CA VAL A 207 -5.28 5.01 17.07
C VAL A 207 -5.15 3.80 17.98
N LYS A 208 -5.40 3.96 19.28
CA LYS A 208 -5.43 2.86 20.27
C LYS A 208 -6.41 1.76 19.84
N SER A 209 -7.62 2.15 19.45
CA SER A 209 -8.64 1.20 18.98
C SER A 209 -8.26 0.46 17.69
N LEU A 210 -7.52 1.09 16.79
CA LEU A 210 -7.03 0.47 15.55
C LEU A 210 -5.89 -0.51 15.85
N VAL A 211 -4.92 -0.09 16.66
CA VAL A 211 -3.75 -0.87 17.06
C VAL A 211 -4.17 -2.10 17.88
N LEU A 212 -5.07 -1.94 18.84
CA LEU A 212 -5.63 -3.08 19.60
C LEU A 212 -6.40 -4.04 18.70
N GLY A 213 -7.09 -3.54 17.67
CA GLY A 213 -7.73 -4.39 16.65
C GLY A 213 -6.73 -5.20 15.82
N CYS A 214 -5.48 -4.75 15.71
CA CYS A 214 -4.42 -5.44 14.98
C CYS A 214 -3.83 -6.64 15.75
N GLN A 215 -4.10 -6.77 17.06
CA GLN A 215 -3.57 -7.82 17.96
C GLN A 215 -3.71 -9.25 17.43
N VAL A 216 -4.67 -9.51 16.54
CA VAL A 216 -4.97 -10.86 16.04
C VAL A 216 -3.82 -11.45 15.21
N TYR A 217 -2.88 -10.64 14.70
CA TYR A 217 -1.75 -11.10 13.89
C TYR A 217 -0.40 -11.12 14.64
N ARG A 218 -0.45 -11.29 15.97
CA ARG A 218 0.72 -11.46 16.86
C ARG A 218 1.59 -12.71 16.57
N GLN A 219 1.28 -13.49 15.54
CA GLN A 219 1.92 -14.78 15.27
C GLN A 219 2.71 -14.76 13.96
N VAL A 220 3.74 -13.92 13.88
CA VAL A 220 4.93 -14.37 13.13
C VAL A 220 5.66 -15.31 14.08
N LYS A 221 5.31 -16.59 14.07
CA LYS A 221 6.22 -17.61 14.63
C LYS A 221 7.37 -17.71 13.64
N GLU A 222 8.51 -17.10 13.96
CA GLU A 222 9.72 -17.26 13.17
C GLU A 222 10.08 -18.75 13.10
N PRO A 223 10.24 -19.34 11.91
CA PRO A 223 10.99 -20.57 11.79
C PRO A 223 12.44 -20.26 12.17
N ALA A 224 12.96 -20.96 13.18
CA ALA A 224 14.27 -20.72 13.80
C ALA A 224 15.50 -20.92 12.87
N ALA A 225 15.35 -20.93 11.55
CA ALA A 225 16.40 -21.31 10.61
C ALA A 225 16.43 -20.56 9.26
N SER A 226 15.68 -19.46 9.07
CA SER A 226 15.68 -18.71 7.80
C SER A 226 16.50 -17.42 7.92
N GLY A 227 17.72 -17.43 7.37
CA GLY A 227 18.69 -16.30 7.38
C GLY A 227 18.32 -15.01 6.64
N SER A 228 17.08 -14.53 6.72
CA SER A 228 16.80 -13.12 7.00
C SER A 228 15.48 -13.04 7.77
N SER A 229 15.47 -12.50 8.99
CA SER A 229 14.23 -12.42 9.77
C SER A 229 13.32 -11.30 9.23
N ILE A 230 12.01 -11.37 9.53
CA ILE A 230 11.10 -10.27 9.20
C ILE A 230 11.58 -8.97 9.89
N GLU A 231 12.20 -9.09 11.07
CA GLU A 231 12.87 -7.97 11.77
C GLU A 231 13.95 -7.29 10.93
N GLU A 232 14.75 -8.04 10.17
CA GLU A 232 15.76 -7.44 9.28
C GLU A 232 15.12 -6.65 8.14
N VAL A 233 14.01 -7.14 7.58
CA VAL A 233 13.25 -6.42 6.54
C VAL A 233 12.72 -5.10 7.09
N TRP A 234 12.15 -5.10 8.30
CA TRP A 234 11.69 -3.86 8.95
C TRP A 234 12.84 -2.89 9.24
N ARG A 235 13.95 -3.39 9.78
CA ARG A 235 15.13 -2.56 10.12
C ARG A 235 15.72 -1.92 8.87
N HIS A 236 15.82 -2.68 7.78
CA HIS A 236 16.24 -2.18 6.49
C HIS A 236 15.26 -1.12 5.96
N GLY A 237 13.96 -1.42 5.92
CA GLY A 237 12.95 -0.45 5.49
C GLY A 237 13.01 0.87 6.28
N PHE A 238 13.20 0.82 7.60
CA PHE A 238 13.34 2.03 8.42
C PHE A 238 14.65 2.80 8.14
N ALA A 239 15.75 2.10 7.92
CA ALA A 239 17.01 2.73 7.51
C ALA A 239 16.87 3.44 6.16
N VAL A 240 16.31 2.75 5.16
CA VAL A 240 16.03 3.32 3.82
C VAL A 240 15.07 4.50 3.91
N ALA A 241 14.02 4.41 4.74
CA ALA A 241 13.09 5.52 4.98
C ALA A 241 13.80 6.79 5.49
N THR A 242 14.69 6.62 6.47
CA THR A 242 15.43 7.72 7.08
C THR A 242 16.41 8.35 6.09
N GLN A 243 17.12 7.51 5.32
CA GLN A 243 18.06 7.96 4.29
C GLN A 243 17.34 8.66 3.12
N ALA A 244 16.23 8.09 2.63
CA ALA A 244 15.42 8.68 1.57
C ALA A 244 14.83 10.04 2.00
N ARG A 245 14.39 10.17 3.26
CA ARG A 245 13.95 11.46 3.83
C ARG A 245 15.05 12.51 3.83
N ALA A 246 16.26 12.12 4.22
CA ALA A 246 17.42 13.01 4.24
C ALA A 246 17.80 13.47 2.82
N ILE A 247 17.84 12.55 1.85
CA ILE A 247 18.05 12.87 0.43
C ILE A 247 17.00 13.87 -0.07
N ALA A 248 15.71 13.60 0.17
CA ALA A 248 14.63 14.48 -0.25
C ALA A 248 14.69 15.87 0.40
N SER A 249 15.23 15.97 1.62
CA SER A 249 15.42 17.24 2.32
C SER A 249 16.58 18.04 1.71
N LEU A 250 17.67 17.38 1.31
CA LEU A 250 18.82 18.03 0.66
C LEU A 250 18.48 18.65 -0.69
N GLU A 251 17.53 18.03 -1.40
CA GLU A 251 17.06 18.46 -2.72
C GLU A 251 15.78 19.33 -2.65
N ASP A 252 15.42 19.80 -1.46
CA ASP A 252 14.27 20.69 -1.23
C ASP A 252 12.96 20.19 -1.89
N ALA A 253 12.65 18.91 -1.69
CA ALA A 253 11.45 18.26 -2.26
C ALA A 253 10.12 18.80 -1.69
N GLY A 254 10.17 19.83 -0.83
CA GLY A 254 9.07 20.33 -0.02
C GLY A 254 8.63 19.33 1.06
N GLY A 255 7.91 19.82 2.08
CA GLY A 255 7.48 18.97 3.20
C GLY A 255 6.67 17.73 2.78
N LEU A 256 5.85 17.88 1.73
CA LEU A 256 5.05 16.77 1.19
C LEU A 256 5.90 15.70 0.46
N GLY A 257 6.98 16.11 -0.21
CA GLY A 257 7.92 15.22 -0.89
C GLY A 257 8.83 14.49 0.10
N ILE A 258 9.32 15.20 1.12
CA ILE A 258 10.14 14.64 2.21
C ILE A 258 9.41 13.50 2.92
N GLU A 259 8.13 13.71 3.27
CA GLU A 259 7.31 12.66 3.90
C GLU A 259 6.95 11.52 2.94
N SER A 260 6.76 11.83 1.65
CA SER A 260 6.61 10.82 0.60
C SER A 260 7.83 9.90 0.51
N ALA A 261 9.04 10.46 0.55
CA ALA A 261 10.29 9.69 0.49
C ALA A 261 10.47 8.79 1.71
N PHE A 262 10.16 9.31 2.90
CA PHE A 262 10.16 8.50 4.12
C PHE A 262 9.20 7.31 4.02
N LEU A 263 7.94 7.56 3.64
CA LEU A 263 6.94 6.49 3.55
C LEU A 263 7.26 5.49 2.45
N ALA A 264 7.72 5.94 1.29
CA ALA A 264 8.13 5.05 0.20
C ALA A 264 9.31 4.17 0.64
N GLY A 265 10.33 4.75 1.29
CA GLY A 265 11.45 3.98 1.84
C GLY A 265 11.02 3.00 2.94
N LEU A 266 10.05 3.35 3.79
CA LEU A 266 9.57 2.46 4.85
C LEU A 266 8.80 1.25 4.28
N LEU A 267 8.11 1.44 3.16
CA LEU A 267 7.14 0.49 2.62
C LEU A 267 7.62 -0.25 1.35
N HIS A 268 8.79 0.09 0.80
CA HIS A 268 9.27 -0.47 -0.47
C HIS A 268 9.33 -2.00 -0.47
N ASP A 269 9.74 -2.57 0.66
CA ASP A 269 9.99 -4.00 0.84
C ASP A 269 8.86 -4.76 1.55
N VAL A 270 7.71 -4.12 1.73
CA VAL A 270 6.60 -4.71 2.50
C VAL A 270 6.04 -5.99 1.86
N GLY A 271 6.20 -6.15 0.55
CA GLY A 271 5.91 -7.37 -0.19
C GLY A 271 6.72 -8.57 0.29
N ARG A 272 7.97 -8.38 0.74
CA ARG A 272 8.78 -9.47 1.31
C ARG A 272 8.17 -9.99 2.60
N ILE A 273 7.69 -9.08 3.46
CA ILE A 273 6.99 -9.42 4.71
C ILE A 273 5.73 -10.24 4.39
N VAL A 274 4.97 -9.81 3.38
CA VAL A 274 3.78 -10.51 2.91
C VAL A 274 4.10 -11.92 2.44
N LEU A 275 5.09 -12.08 1.55
CA LEU A 275 5.48 -13.37 0.99
C LEU A 275 6.01 -14.31 2.08
N GLN A 276 6.89 -13.83 2.96
CA GLN A 276 7.44 -14.62 4.07
C GLN A 276 6.37 -15.11 5.05
N THR A 277 5.40 -14.25 5.37
CA THR A 277 4.36 -14.58 6.35
C THR A 277 3.30 -15.53 5.80
N ASN A 278 2.94 -15.38 4.52
CA ASN A 278 1.80 -16.09 3.95
C ASN A 278 2.20 -17.28 3.05
N LEU A 279 3.41 -17.26 2.47
CA LEU A 279 3.95 -18.28 1.56
C LEU A 279 5.37 -18.72 2.00
N PRO A 280 5.58 -19.15 3.26
CA PRO A 280 6.92 -19.37 3.81
C PRO A 280 7.71 -20.49 3.11
N ARG A 281 7.03 -21.52 2.57
CA ARG A 281 7.68 -22.66 1.91
C ARG A 281 8.20 -22.27 0.52
N GLU A 282 7.38 -21.54 -0.22
CA GLU A 282 7.70 -20.98 -1.52
C GLU A 282 8.80 -19.92 -1.37
N TYR A 283 8.74 -19.09 -0.34
CA TYR A 283 9.78 -18.09 -0.07
C TYR A 283 11.13 -18.74 0.29
N GLU A 284 11.15 -19.87 1.01
CA GLU A 284 12.40 -20.61 1.22
C GLU A 284 12.94 -21.20 -0.09
N THR A 285 12.05 -21.53 -1.05
CA THR A 285 12.47 -21.93 -2.40
C THR A 285 13.15 -20.78 -3.13
N VAL A 286 12.60 -19.56 -3.06
CA VAL A 286 13.25 -18.33 -3.55
C VAL A 286 14.63 -18.16 -2.92
N ARG A 287 14.74 -18.23 -1.60
CA ARG A 287 16.03 -18.07 -0.88
C ARG A 287 17.07 -19.11 -1.28
N ARG A 288 16.65 -20.36 -1.46
CA ARG A 288 17.53 -21.42 -1.97
C ARG A 288 17.97 -21.11 -3.41
N TYR A 289 17.03 -20.69 -4.26
CA TYR A 289 17.28 -20.38 -5.66
C TYR A 289 18.27 -19.23 -5.87
N THR A 290 18.11 -18.13 -5.12
CA THR A 290 19.06 -17.00 -5.07
C THR A 290 20.48 -17.49 -4.71
N ARG A 291 20.60 -18.35 -3.68
CA ARG A 291 21.91 -18.89 -3.24
C ARG A 291 22.55 -19.85 -4.25
N GLU A 292 21.77 -20.77 -4.82
CA GLU A 292 22.27 -21.82 -5.71
C GLU A 292 22.60 -21.28 -7.11
N ARG A 293 21.76 -20.40 -7.66
CA ARG A 293 21.91 -19.86 -9.02
C ARG A 293 22.60 -18.50 -9.10
N ARG A 294 22.86 -17.85 -7.95
CA ARG A 294 23.46 -16.50 -7.88
C ARG A 294 22.70 -15.46 -8.71
N VAL A 295 21.38 -15.60 -8.75
CA VAL A 295 20.47 -14.60 -9.34
C VAL A 295 20.02 -13.63 -8.26
N SER A 296 19.49 -12.48 -8.66
CA SER A 296 18.91 -11.51 -7.74
C SER A 296 17.66 -12.10 -7.06
N LEU A 297 17.31 -11.60 -5.87
CA LEU A 297 16.08 -11.98 -5.16
C LEU A 297 14.83 -11.69 -6.01
N SER A 298 14.76 -10.54 -6.67
CA SER A 298 13.65 -10.14 -7.54
C SER A 298 13.50 -11.10 -8.73
N ALA A 299 14.60 -11.52 -9.35
CA ALA A 299 14.56 -12.53 -10.42
C ALA A 299 14.07 -13.89 -9.91
N ALA A 300 14.53 -14.30 -8.72
CA ALA A 300 14.08 -15.53 -8.09
C ALA A 300 12.60 -15.50 -7.69
N GLU A 301 12.10 -14.37 -7.19
CA GLU A 301 10.69 -14.16 -6.89
C GLU A 301 9.84 -14.18 -8.15
N LEU A 302 10.29 -13.53 -9.23
CA LEU A 302 9.60 -13.56 -10.51
C LEU A 302 9.46 -15.00 -11.04
N ASP A 303 10.52 -15.80 -10.96
CA ASP A 303 10.50 -17.21 -11.39
C ASP A 303 9.56 -18.09 -10.55
N VAL A 304 9.48 -17.85 -9.23
CA VAL A 304 8.69 -18.69 -8.31
C VAL A 304 7.24 -18.23 -8.18
N PHE A 305 7.01 -16.92 -8.13
CA PHE A 305 5.71 -16.31 -7.84
C PHE A 305 5.05 -15.65 -9.06
N GLY A 306 5.80 -15.37 -10.13
CA GLY A 306 5.31 -14.59 -11.27
C GLY A 306 5.22 -13.07 -11.00
N ALA A 307 5.75 -12.62 -9.87
CA ALA A 307 5.89 -11.20 -9.52
C ALA A 307 6.99 -11.00 -8.47
N THR A 308 7.55 -9.79 -8.42
CA THR A 308 8.56 -9.39 -7.42
C THR A 308 7.90 -8.82 -6.16
N HIS A 309 8.64 -8.77 -5.05
CA HIS A 309 8.19 -8.07 -3.85
C HIS A 309 7.90 -6.60 -4.10
N ALA A 310 8.64 -5.91 -4.97
CA ALA A 310 8.41 -4.51 -5.33
C ALA A 310 7.03 -4.32 -5.99
N GLN A 311 6.69 -5.19 -6.95
CA GLN A 311 5.37 -5.20 -7.59
C GLN A 311 4.26 -5.52 -6.58
N LEU A 312 4.51 -6.47 -5.67
CA LEU A 312 3.57 -6.84 -4.62
C LEU A 312 3.33 -5.69 -3.63
N SER A 313 4.39 -5.03 -3.19
CA SER A 313 4.36 -3.85 -2.34
C SER A 313 3.53 -2.75 -3.01
N ALA A 314 3.88 -2.39 -4.25
CA ALA A 314 3.19 -1.36 -5.00
C ALA A 314 1.68 -1.67 -5.16
N HIS A 315 1.35 -2.93 -5.49
CA HIS A 315 -0.04 -3.37 -5.61
C HIS A 315 -0.82 -3.21 -4.30
N LEU A 316 -0.25 -3.67 -3.19
CA LEU A 316 -0.88 -3.52 -1.88
C LEU A 316 -1.10 -2.04 -1.52
N LEU A 317 -0.07 -1.20 -1.69
CA LEU A 317 -0.11 0.21 -1.31
C LEU A 317 -1.08 1.02 -2.18
N GLY A 318 -1.13 0.74 -3.49
CA GLY A 318 -2.08 1.40 -4.38
C GLY A 318 -3.52 0.94 -4.13
N LEU A 319 -3.75 -0.33 -3.75
CA LEU A 319 -5.05 -0.78 -3.26
C LEU A 319 -5.44 -0.08 -1.95
N TRP A 320 -4.48 0.30 -1.11
CA TRP A 320 -4.72 1.05 0.13
C TRP A 320 -4.87 2.56 -0.09
N GLY A 321 -4.77 3.02 -1.34
CA GLY A 321 -5.01 4.41 -1.71
C GLY A 321 -3.85 5.36 -1.42
N LEU A 322 -2.61 4.84 -1.29
CA LEU A 322 -1.43 5.68 -1.19
C LEU A 322 -1.20 6.45 -2.51
N ARG A 323 -0.50 7.59 -2.39
CA ARG A 323 -0.23 8.49 -3.52
C ARG A 323 0.61 7.79 -4.59
N ASP A 324 0.34 8.12 -5.85
CA ASP A 324 1.02 7.51 -7.01
C ASP A 324 2.54 7.67 -6.91
N THR A 325 3.05 8.82 -6.44
CA THR A 325 4.50 9.04 -6.24
C THR A 325 5.14 8.07 -5.24
N ILE A 326 4.40 7.59 -4.23
CA ILE A 326 4.88 6.57 -3.29
C ILE A 326 4.81 5.21 -3.96
N VAL A 327 3.68 4.90 -4.61
CA VAL A 327 3.47 3.61 -5.28
C VAL A 327 4.49 3.38 -6.40
N GLU A 328 4.77 4.40 -7.21
CA GLU A 328 5.78 4.39 -8.28
C GLU A 328 7.19 4.21 -7.73
N ALA A 329 7.55 4.96 -6.68
CA ALA A 329 8.85 4.80 -6.03
C ALA A 329 9.05 3.37 -5.52
N VAL A 330 8.00 2.78 -4.93
CA VAL A 330 8.01 1.39 -4.47
C VAL A 330 8.01 0.39 -5.63
N ALA A 331 7.31 0.64 -6.73
CA ALA A 331 7.25 -0.30 -7.85
C ALA A 331 8.60 -0.40 -8.59
N PHE A 332 9.30 0.72 -8.75
CA PHE A 332 10.46 0.84 -9.63
C PHE A 332 11.79 0.99 -8.89
N HIS A 333 11.85 0.85 -7.56
CA HIS A 333 13.10 1.09 -6.82
C HIS A 333 14.28 0.18 -7.24
N HIS A 334 14.03 -1.03 -7.75
CA HIS A 334 15.08 -1.90 -8.33
C HIS A 334 15.38 -1.60 -9.80
N GLU A 335 14.43 -1.03 -10.53
CA GLU A 335 14.52 -0.74 -11.96
C GLU A 335 14.08 0.70 -12.28
N PRO A 336 14.77 1.72 -11.73
CA PRO A 336 14.30 3.10 -11.79
C PRO A 336 14.27 3.66 -13.22
N ALA A 337 15.07 3.10 -14.13
CA ALA A 337 15.09 3.45 -15.54
C ALA A 337 13.76 3.17 -16.28
N LEU A 338 12.89 2.30 -15.76
CA LEU A 338 11.56 2.07 -16.32
C LEU A 338 10.60 3.23 -16.06
N CYS A 339 10.92 4.14 -15.13
CA CYS A 339 10.13 5.31 -14.85
C CYS A 339 10.56 6.49 -15.75
N PRO A 340 9.67 7.05 -16.59
CA PRO A 340 10.03 8.08 -17.58
C PRO A 340 10.28 9.48 -17.00
N VAL A 341 10.44 9.60 -15.67
CA VAL A 341 10.62 10.88 -14.98
C VAL A 341 12.08 11.32 -15.08
N LYS A 342 12.30 12.57 -15.55
CA LYS A 342 13.62 13.20 -15.57
C LYS A 342 13.81 14.08 -14.33
N GLY A 343 15.04 14.16 -13.83
CA GLY A 343 15.38 14.96 -12.66
C GLY A 343 15.09 14.25 -11.33
N PHE A 344 15.15 15.01 -10.25
CA PHE A 344 14.97 14.47 -8.90
C PHE A 344 13.51 14.00 -8.70
N SER A 345 13.36 12.84 -8.08
CA SER A 345 12.07 12.23 -7.79
C SER A 345 12.12 11.45 -6.48
N ILE A 346 10.95 11.12 -5.94
CA ILE A 346 10.84 10.24 -4.76
C ILE A 346 11.43 8.86 -5.05
N LEU A 347 11.25 8.36 -6.28
CA LEU A 347 11.90 7.14 -6.75
C LEU A 347 13.42 7.25 -6.68
N ALA A 348 14.02 8.36 -7.13
CA ALA A 348 15.46 8.56 -7.03
C ALA A 348 15.95 8.51 -5.57
N ALA A 349 15.23 9.17 -4.66
CA ALA A 349 15.58 9.16 -3.24
C ALA A 349 15.55 7.75 -2.63
N VAL A 350 14.51 6.97 -2.94
CA VAL A 350 14.36 5.59 -2.44
C VAL A 350 15.40 4.67 -3.04
N HIS A 351 15.59 4.68 -4.37
CA HIS A 351 16.57 3.84 -5.06
C HIS A 351 17.99 4.08 -4.54
N VAL A 352 18.40 5.35 -4.40
CA VAL A 352 19.74 5.69 -3.90
C VAL A 352 19.88 5.30 -2.43
N ALA A 353 18.88 5.57 -1.58
CA ALA A 353 18.92 5.19 -0.18
C ALA A 353 19.03 3.67 0.01
N ASP A 354 18.27 2.91 -0.77
CA ASP A 354 18.29 1.45 -0.75
C ASP A 354 19.66 0.88 -1.18
N ALA A 355 20.18 1.32 -2.33
CA ALA A 355 21.49 0.92 -2.82
C ALA A 355 22.62 1.27 -1.84
N LEU A 356 22.58 2.46 -1.20
CA LEU A 356 23.59 2.87 -0.24
C LEU A 356 23.48 2.13 1.11
N ASP A 357 22.28 1.75 1.56
CA ASP A 357 22.12 0.89 2.74
C ASP A 357 22.73 -0.50 2.49
N HIS A 358 22.52 -1.06 1.29
CA HIS A 358 23.08 -2.34 0.88
C HIS A 358 24.61 -2.33 0.76
N GLU A 359 25.21 -1.25 0.24
CA GLU A 359 26.68 -1.10 0.22
C GLU A 359 27.29 -1.15 1.63
N ARG A 360 26.59 -0.58 2.62
CA ARG A 360 27.03 -0.58 4.03
C ARG A 360 26.78 -1.90 4.74
N HIS A 361 25.79 -2.66 4.28
CA HIS A 361 25.40 -3.93 4.85
C HIS A 361 25.36 -5.04 3.79
N PRO A 362 26.53 -5.51 3.29
CA PRO A 362 26.59 -6.49 2.20
C PRO A 362 25.86 -7.81 2.51
N SER A 363 25.71 -8.16 3.79
CA SER A 363 24.93 -9.33 4.22
C SER A 363 23.44 -9.22 3.93
N ARG A 364 22.93 -8.02 3.67
CA ARG A 364 21.53 -7.74 3.29
C ARG A 364 21.35 -7.58 1.79
N ALA A 365 22.44 -7.41 1.02
CA ALA A 365 22.40 -7.13 -0.40
C ALA A 365 21.89 -8.34 -1.19
N HIS A 366 20.67 -8.23 -1.69
CA HIS A 366 20.02 -9.29 -2.47
C HIS A 366 19.56 -8.85 -3.86
N ASP A 367 19.35 -7.54 -4.08
CA ASP A 367 18.84 -7.00 -5.35
C ASP A 367 19.44 -5.65 -5.75
N SER A 368 19.46 -4.67 -4.84
CA SER A 368 19.67 -3.27 -5.24
C SER A 368 21.14 -2.91 -5.40
N LEU A 369 21.57 -2.79 -6.66
CA LEU A 369 22.79 -2.07 -7.02
C LEU A 369 22.40 -0.68 -7.48
N LEU A 370 23.28 0.29 -7.21
CA LEU A 370 23.08 1.66 -7.66
C LEU A 370 23.06 1.71 -9.20
N ASP A 371 21.93 2.12 -9.78
CA ASP A 371 21.78 2.29 -11.22
C ASP A 371 22.38 3.62 -11.68
N GLN A 372 23.67 3.57 -12.01
CA GLN A 372 24.42 4.73 -12.49
C GLN A 372 23.89 5.24 -13.84
N GLN A 373 23.37 4.36 -14.69
CA GLN A 373 22.83 4.75 -15.98
C GLN A 373 21.56 5.58 -15.80
N TYR A 374 20.65 5.15 -14.92
CA TYR A 374 19.51 5.93 -14.51
C TYR A 374 19.91 7.30 -13.94
N LEU A 375 20.87 7.34 -13.02
CA LEU A 375 21.33 8.61 -12.43
C LEU A 375 21.91 9.55 -13.48
N ALA A 376 22.69 9.05 -14.44
CA ALA A 376 23.22 9.85 -15.54
C ALA A 376 22.09 10.37 -16.45
N GLN A 377 21.14 9.51 -16.84
CA GLN A 377 19.99 9.88 -17.69
C GLN A 377 19.05 10.89 -17.01
N ALA A 378 18.88 10.78 -15.70
CA ALA A 378 18.08 11.69 -14.89
C ALA A 378 18.82 13.01 -14.56
N GLY A 379 20.12 13.10 -14.85
CA GLY A 379 20.95 14.27 -14.54
C GLY A 379 21.31 14.41 -13.05
N LEU A 380 21.34 13.30 -12.32
CA LEU A 380 21.52 13.23 -10.86
C LEU A 380 22.91 12.73 -10.42
N GLU A 381 23.74 12.26 -11.35
CA GLU A 381 25.06 11.69 -11.06
C GLU A 381 25.95 12.63 -10.22
N ALA A 382 25.92 13.94 -10.52
CA ALA A 382 26.69 14.95 -9.79
C ALA A 382 26.26 15.14 -8.33
N LEU A 383 25.04 14.70 -7.95
CA LEU A 383 24.51 14.83 -6.59
C LEU A 383 24.92 13.64 -5.70
N LEU A 384 25.31 12.51 -6.28
CA LEU A 384 25.63 11.29 -5.54
C LEU A 384 26.72 11.49 -4.47
N PRO A 385 27.83 12.21 -4.70
CA PRO A 385 28.83 12.46 -3.65
C PRO A 385 28.24 13.24 -2.46
N ARG A 386 27.36 14.22 -2.72
CA ARG A 386 26.68 15.00 -1.69
C ARG A 386 25.76 14.13 -0.85
N TRP A 387 24.98 13.25 -1.48
CA TRP A 387 24.11 12.31 -0.78
C TRP A 387 24.91 11.31 0.07
N ARG A 388 25.97 10.72 -0.49
CA ARG A 388 26.87 9.81 0.26
C ARG A 388 27.45 10.46 1.51
N ALA A 389 27.93 11.70 1.39
CA ALA A 389 28.50 12.45 2.51
C ALA A 389 27.45 12.71 3.60
N ALA A 390 26.25 13.16 3.23
CA ALA A 390 25.19 13.46 4.18
C ALA A 390 24.66 12.24 4.92
N LEU A 391 24.64 11.07 4.27
CA LEU A 391 24.20 9.83 4.91
C LEU A 391 25.30 9.17 5.77
N ALA A 392 26.55 9.58 5.63
CA ALA A 392 27.69 9.01 6.38
C ALA A 392 27.92 9.72 7.73
N ALA A 393 27.34 10.91 7.91
CA ALA A 393 27.27 11.64 9.17
C ALA A 393 26.11 11.12 10.03
#